data_AF-A0A932B2U7-F1
#
_entry.id   AF-A0A932B2U7-F1
#
_cell.length_a   1.000
_cell.length_b   1.000
_cell.length_c   1.000
_cell.angle_alpha   90.00
_cell.angle_beta   90.00
_cell.angle_gamma   90.00
#
_symmetry.space_group_name_H-M   'P 1'
#
loop_
_entity.id
_entity.type
_entity.pdbx_description
1 polymer ?
#
loop_
_entity_poly.entity_id
_entity_poly.type
_entity_poly.pdbx_seq_one_letter_code
_entity_poly.pdbx_strand_id
1 'polypeptide(L)'
;MLVIDRDNQRLYEIGGAYPQGDGSWNALVGALFHLDSNTVRPTAQAGWTSADAAGLPVFPGLARYEEAARGPGGIRHALRFTVSSSRAAYVPPASHWAPANPSTYSAPMGMRVRLKASYVIPASFSTETRALLTAMKTYGMIVADNGSDWFVSGAPDARWNNDKLVSELAQVKGSNFEVVRMDGLVVGR
;
A
#
# COMPACT_ATOMS: atom_id res chain seq x y z
N MET A 1 6.10 -0.49 13.44
CA MET A 1 6.94 0.71 13.62
C MET A 1 7.62 1.04 12.30
N LEU A 2 7.66 2.32 11.92
CA LEU A 2 8.32 2.80 10.70
C LEU A 2 9.34 3.86 11.10
N VAL A 3 10.61 3.71 10.69
CA VAL A 3 11.69 4.64 11.00
C VAL A 3 12.41 5.01 9.72
N ILE A 4 12.53 6.31 9.46
CA ILE A 4 13.31 6.85 8.34
C ILE A 4 14.60 7.40 8.90
N ASP A 5 15.70 6.75 8.54
CA ASP A 5 17.05 7.26 8.73
C ASP A 5 17.42 8.08 7.50
N ARG A 6 17.32 9.41 7.64
CA ARG A 6 17.59 10.35 6.56
C ARG A 6 19.09 10.46 6.27
N ASP A 7 19.93 10.28 7.28
CA ASP A 7 21.37 10.47 7.18
C ASP A 7 22.01 9.31 6.41
N ASN A 8 21.49 8.09 6.58
CA ASN A 8 21.94 6.90 5.85
C ASN A 8 21.02 6.49 4.69
N GLN A 9 19.96 7.24 4.41
CA GLN A 9 18.96 6.94 3.38
C GLN A 9 18.39 5.51 3.52
N ARG A 10 17.91 5.19 4.72
CA ARG A 10 17.31 3.89 5.05
C ARG A 10 15.90 4.05 5.60
N LEU A 11 15.05 3.09 5.27
CA LEU A 11 13.74 2.90 5.88
C LEU A 11 13.72 1.55 6.58
N TYR A 12 13.43 1.58 7.88
CA TYR A 12 13.27 0.40 8.71
C TYR A 12 11.79 0.21 9.05
N GLU A 13 11.27 -0.98 8.78
CA GLU A 13 9.89 -1.32 9.08
C GLU A 13 9.83 -2.59 9.93
N ILE A 14 9.17 -2.50 11.08
CA ILE A 14 9.00 -3.61 12.03
C ILE A 14 7.51 -3.89 12.18
N GLY A 15 7.11 -5.13 11.92
CA GLY A 15 5.73 -5.60 12.06
C GLY A 15 5.56 -6.49 13.28
N GLY A 16 4.41 -6.36 13.96
CA GLY A 16 4.07 -7.18 15.13
C GLY A 16 5.09 -7.09 16.26
N ALA A 17 5.55 -5.87 16.59
CA ALA A 17 6.49 -5.66 17.68
C ALA A 17 5.76 -5.65 19.03
N TYR A 18 6.27 -6.38 20.02
CA TYR A 18 5.71 -6.41 21.38
C TYR A 18 6.83 -6.52 22.45
N PRO A 19 6.70 -5.76 23.55
CA PRO A 19 7.68 -5.77 24.63
C PRO A 19 7.64 -7.10 25.40
N GLN A 20 8.78 -7.48 25.96
CA GLN A 20 8.97 -8.62 26.85
C GLN A 20 9.08 -8.14 28.30
N GLY A 21 8.95 -9.07 29.26
CA GLY A 21 9.02 -8.75 30.70
C GLY A 21 10.39 -8.25 31.18
N ASP A 22 11.45 -8.48 30.41
CA ASP A 22 12.82 -8.04 30.69
C ASP A 22 13.18 -6.69 30.01
N GLY A 23 12.22 -6.05 29.34
CA GLY A 23 12.42 -4.79 28.61
C GLY A 23 12.92 -4.95 27.18
N SER A 24 13.20 -6.18 26.72
CA SER A 24 13.49 -6.47 25.30
C SER A 24 12.21 -6.44 24.46
N TRP A 25 12.36 -6.52 23.13
CA TRP A 25 11.25 -6.53 22.19
C TRP A 25 11.36 -7.73 21.25
N ASN A 26 10.25 -8.40 21.03
CA ASN A 26 10.10 -9.34 19.92
C ASN A 26 9.36 -8.66 18.77
N ALA A 27 9.62 -9.12 17.56
CA ALA A 27 8.89 -8.71 16.37
C ALA A 27 8.65 -9.91 15.46
N LEU A 28 7.52 -9.89 14.75
CA LEU A 28 7.21 -10.93 13.77
C LEU A 28 8.05 -10.77 12.50
N VAL A 29 8.31 -9.52 12.11
CA VAL A 29 9.07 -9.18 10.91
C VAL A 29 9.86 -7.90 11.11
N GLY A 30 11.03 -7.84 10.47
CA GLY A 30 11.83 -6.64 10.31
C GLY A 30 12.32 -6.52 8.86
N ALA A 31 12.18 -5.35 8.25
CA ALA A 31 12.59 -5.10 6.88
C ALA A 31 13.39 -3.79 6.80
N LEU A 32 14.48 -3.83 6.04
CA LEU A 32 15.33 -2.70 5.70
C LEU A 32 15.18 -2.40 4.20
N PHE A 33 14.92 -1.14 3.89
CA PHE A 33 14.79 -0.62 2.54
C PHE A 33 15.80 0.50 2.31
N HIS A 34 16.46 0.46 1.16
CA HIS A 34 17.36 1.48 0.66
C HIS A 34 16.56 2.58 -0.04
N LEU A 35 16.71 3.83 0.39
CA LEU A 35 16.02 4.98 -0.20
C LEU A 35 16.84 5.66 -1.31
N ASP A 36 18.05 5.16 -1.54
CA ASP A 36 19.07 5.65 -2.47
C ASP A 36 19.27 4.73 -3.69
N SER A 37 18.47 3.67 -3.82
CA SER A 37 18.63 2.65 -4.87
C SER A 37 17.30 2.10 -5.36
N ASN A 38 17.25 1.76 -6.66
CA ASN A 38 16.14 1.00 -7.24
C ASN A 38 16.18 -0.50 -6.88
N THR A 39 17.33 -0.99 -6.42
CA THR A 39 17.42 -2.29 -5.73
C THR A 39 17.05 -2.07 -4.27
N VAL A 40 15.76 -1.82 -4.01
CA VAL A 40 15.26 -1.30 -2.72
C VAL A 40 15.57 -2.25 -1.55
N ARG A 41 15.65 -3.56 -1.79
CA ARG A 41 15.97 -4.57 -0.77
C ARG A 41 17.13 -5.48 -1.23
N PRO A 42 18.38 -4.99 -1.28
CA PRO A 42 19.50 -5.74 -1.86
C PRO A 42 19.88 -6.98 -1.02
N THR A 43 19.53 -6.99 0.27
CA THR A 43 19.81 -8.10 1.19
C THR A 43 18.68 -9.12 1.31
N ALA A 44 17.52 -8.86 0.71
CA ALA A 44 16.38 -9.77 0.78
C ALA A 44 16.49 -10.88 -0.28
N GLN A 45 16.10 -12.11 0.08
CA GLN A 45 16.02 -13.21 -0.88
C GLN A 45 14.63 -13.21 -1.55
N ALA A 46 14.53 -13.81 -2.74
CA ALA A 46 13.24 -14.00 -3.39
C ALA A 46 12.28 -14.79 -2.48
N GLY A 47 11.03 -14.33 -2.36
CA GLY A 47 10.06 -14.91 -1.43
C GLY A 47 10.18 -14.42 0.01
N TRP A 48 11.06 -13.45 0.32
CA TRP A 48 11.03 -12.80 1.63
C TRP A 48 9.93 -11.74 1.70
N THR A 49 9.08 -11.87 2.71
CA THR A 49 8.09 -10.85 3.06
C THR A 49 8.74 -9.60 3.69
N SER A 50 7.90 -8.65 4.09
CA SER A 50 8.25 -7.47 4.89
C SER A 50 7.16 -7.24 5.95
N ALA A 51 7.07 -6.03 6.52
CA ALA A 51 5.90 -5.61 7.29
C ALA A 51 4.62 -5.49 6.42
N ASP A 52 4.79 -5.44 5.11
CA ASP A 52 3.77 -5.57 4.06
C ASP A 52 3.84 -6.97 3.45
N ALA A 53 2.71 -7.67 3.32
CA ALA A 53 2.71 -9.05 2.81
C ALA A 53 3.18 -9.20 1.36
N ALA A 54 3.10 -8.16 0.52
CA ALA A 54 3.67 -8.17 -0.82
C ALA A 54 5.21 -8.05 -0.82
N GLY A 55 5.83 -7.81 0.34
CA GLY A 55 7.26 -7.55 0.47
C GLY A 55 7.66 -6.10 0.12
N LEU A 56 6.68 -5.21 -0.03
CA LEU A 56 6.85 -3.80 -0.37
C LEU A 56 7.13 -2.95 0.89
N PRO A 57 7.76 -1.77 0.76
CA PRO A 57 7.80 -0.81 1.87
C PRO A 57 6.40 -0.23 2.12
N VAL A 58 5.94 -0.23 3.37
CA VAL A 58 4.65 0.33 3.80
C VAL A 58 4.65 1.86 3.65
N PHE A 59 5.67 2.53 4.18
CA PHE A 59 5.73 4.00 4.28
C PHE A 59 5.40 4.75 2.96
N PRO A 60 6.03 4.45 1.81
CA PRO A 60 5.77 5.18 0.57
C PRO A 60 4.38 4.92 -0.01
N GLY A 61 3.65 3.91 0.46
CA GLY A 61 2.27 3.64 0.06
C GLY A 61 1.21 4.29 0.94
N LEU A 62 1.58 4.92 2.06
CA LEU A 62 0.62 5.50 3.01
C LEU A 62 0.08 6.85 2.52
N ALA A 63 -1.24 7.03 2.62
CA ALA A 63 -1.83 8.37 2.53
C ALA A 63 -1.39 9.22 3.73
N ARG A 64 -0.87 10.42 3.50
CA ARG A 64 -0.41 11.33 4.57
C ARG A 64 -1.25 12.59 4.60
N TYR A 65 -1.66 13.02 5.79
CA TYR A 65 -2.59 14.15 5.95
C TYR A 65 -2.05 15.42 5.32
N GLU A 66 -0.77 15.75 5.55
CA GLU A 66 -0.10 16.94 5.02
C GLU A 66 -0.10 17.02 3.49
N GLU A 67 -0.20 15.87 2.81
CA GLU A 67 -0.29 15.78 1.36
C GLU A 67 -1.75 15.89 0.91
N ALA A 68 -2.65 15.18 1.59
CA ALA A 68 -4.08 15.19 1.28
C ALA A 68 -4.72 16.57 1.51
N ALA A 69 -4.31 17.27 2.57
CA ALA A 69 -4.81 18.60 2.95
C ALA A 69 -4.46 19.67 1.91
N ARG A 70 -3.46 19.44 1.05
CA ARG A 70 -3.15 20.31 -0.10
C ARG A 70 -4.17 20.18 -1.23
N GLY A 71 -5.08 19.21 -1.15
CA GLY A 71 -6.12 18.96 -2.15
C GLY A 71 -5.62 18.16 -3.36
N PRO A 72 -6.40 18.17 -4.46
CA PRO A 72 -6.05 17.48 -5.70
C PRO A 72 -4.62 17.78 -6.16
N GLY A 73 -3.82 16.72 -6.33
CA GLY A 73 -2.41 16.83 -6.72
C GLY A 73 -1.41 16.92 -5.56
N GLY A 74 -1.88 16.99 -4.31
CA GLY A 74 -1.03 17.04 -3.12
C GLY A 74 -0.31 15.72 -2.80
N ILE A 75 -0.99 14.58 -3.02
CA ILE A 75 -0.41 13.24 -2.93
C ILE A 75 0.23 12.89 -4.27
N ARG A 76 1.55 12.66 -4.27
CA ARG A 76 2.35 12.48 -5.49
C ARG A 76 2.99 11.09 -5.62
N HIS A 77 2.28 10.08 -5.15
CA HIS A 77 2.72 8.69 -5.19
C HIS A 77 1.51 7.76 -5.29
N ALA A 78 1.77 6.49 -5.62
CA ALA A 78 0.76 5.45 -5.58
C ALA A 78 0.39 5.10 -4.13
N LEU A 79 -0.85 4.68 -3.93
CA LEU A 79 -1.33 4.25 -2.61
C LEU A 79 -1.26 2.73 -2.48
N ARG A 80 -1.01 2.22 -1.28
CA ARG A 80 -1.18 0.79 -0.98
C ARG A 80 -2.61 0.50 -0.56
N PHE A 81 -3.14 -0.65 -0.97
CA PHE A 81 -4.45 -1.12 -0.52
C PHE A 81 -4.47 -2.64 -0.30
N THR A 82 -5.49 -3.11 0.40
CA THR A 82 -5.68 -4.54 0.70
C THR A 82 -6.84 -5.16 -0.06
N VAL A 83 -6.77 -6.47 -0.21
CA VAL A 83 -7.84 -7.33 -0.75
C VAL A 83 -8.18 -8.42 0.27
N SER A 84 -9.41 -8.92 0.29
CA SER A 84 -9.81 -10.02 1.18
C SER A 84 -9.07 -11.32 0.88
N SER A 85 -8.67 -11.52 -0.37
CA SER A 85 -8.00 -12.74 -0.80
C SER A 85 -7.12 -12.53 -2.02
N SER A 86 -5.90 -13.07 -1.96
CA SER A 86 -4.93 -13.08 -3.05
C SER A 86 -4.46 -14.49 -3.40
N ARG A 87 -3.94 -14.65 -4.63
CA ARG A 87 -3.39 -15.92 -5.13
C ARG A 87 -1.93 -16.10 -4.72
N ALA A 88 -1.42 -17.32 -4.89
CA ALA A 88 0.01 -17.63 -4.76
C ALA A 88 0.83 -17.07 -5.92
N ALA A 89 0.87 -15.75 -6.07
CA ALA A 89 1.67 -15.06 -7.05
C ALA A 89 1.88 -13.59 -6.68
N TYR A 90 2.92 -13.01 -7.26
CA TYR A 90 3.20 -11.58 -7.17
C TYR A 90 3.73 -11.02 -8.49
N VAL A 91 3.69 -9.69 -8.61
CA VAL A 91 4.24 -8.95 -9.73
C VAL A 91 5.27 -7.93 -9.20
N PRO A 92 6.50 -7.89 -9.75
CA PRO A 92 7.49 -6.90 -9.35
C PRO A 92 6.99 -5.45 -9.39
N PRO A 93 7.38 -4.59 -8.44
CA PRO A 93 8.45 -4.79 -7.46
C PRO A 93 8.00 -5.51 -6.18
N ALA A 94 6.78 -6.05 -6.09
CA ALA A 94 6.47 -7.00 -5.01
C ALA A 94 7.44 -8.19 -5.09
N SER A 95 7.76 -8.78 -3.95
CA SER A 95 8.76 -9.87 -3.83
C SER A 95 8.21 -11.11 -3.14
N HIS A 96 6.96 -11.05 -2.67
CA HIS A 96 6.33 -12.07 -1.85
C HIS A 96 4.81 -12.16 -2.12
N TRP A 97 4.23 -13.31 -1.79
CA TRP A 97 2.79 -13.57 -1.90
C TRP A 97 2.26 -14.12 -0.57
N ALA A 98 1.04 -13.75 -0.19
CA ALA A 98 0.37 -14.32 0.99
C ALA A 98 -0.93 -15.00 0.52
N PRO A 99 -0.86 -16.25 0.05
CA PRO A 99 -1.99 -16.86 -0.63
C PRO A 99 -3.11 -17.17 0.36
N ALA A 100 -4.33 -16.79 0.02
CA ALA A 100 -5.54 -17.13 0.77
C ALA A 100 -6.57 -17.89 -0.09
N ASN A 101 -6.39 -17.91 -1.42
CA ASN A 101 -7.26 -18.62 -2.35
C ASN A 101 -6.44 -19.15 -3.54
N PRO A 102 -6.62 -20.42 -3.95
CA PRO A 102 -5.89 -21.00 -5.09
C PRO A 102 -6.36 -20.49 -6.46
N SER A 103 -7.47 -19.76 -6.53
CA SER A 103 -8.05 -19.25 -7.78
C SER A 103 -7.08 -18.34 -8.54
N THR A 104 -6.91 -18.61 -9.83
CA THR A 104 -6.09 -17.77 -10.72
C THR A 104 -6.72 -16.40 -11.01
N TYR A 105 -8.02 -16.23 -10.70
CA TYR A 105 -8.76 -14.96 -10.80
C TYR A 105 -8.52 -14.03 -9.60
N SER A 106 -8.00 -14.53 -8.48
CA SER A 106 -7.62 -13.70 -7.34
C SER A 106 -6.42 -12.82 -7.70
N ALA A 107 -6.39 -11.61 -7.15
CA ALA A 107 -5.30 -10.66 -7.42
C ALA A 107 -3.95 -11.22 -6.93
N PRO A 108 -2.86 -11.10 -7.72
CA PRO A 108 -1.51 -11.30 -7.20
C PRO A 108 -1.08 -10.10 -6.34
N MET A 109 -0.16 -10.33 -5.40
CA MET A 109 0.50 -9.23 -4.69
C MET A 109 1.25 -8.33 -5.68
N GLY A 110 1.27 -7.02 -5.42
CA GLY A 110 1.83 -6.04 -6.35
C GLY A 110 0.94 -5.69 -7.55
N MET A 111 -0.26 -6.31 -7.67
CA MET A 111 -1.22 -5.93 -8.72
C MET A 111 -1.53 -4.43 -8.65
N ARG A 112 -1.48 -3.77 -9.81
CA ARG A 112 -1.72 -2.34 -9.94
C ARG A 112 -3.10 -2.08 -10.50
N VAL A 113 -3.83 -1.20 -9.85
CA VAL A 113 -5.10 -0.66 -10.35
C VAL A 113 -5.01 0.85 -10.43
N ARG A 114 -5.84 1.47 -11.27
CA ARG A 114 -6.01 2.92 -11.25
C ARG A 114 -7.46 3.30 -11.43
N LEU A 115 -7.85 4.43 -10.86
CA LEU A 115 -9.19 4.98 -11.06
C LEU A 115 -9.31 5.42 -12.53
N LYS A 116 -10.39 5.00 -13.20
CA LYS A 116 -10.59 5.30 -14.62
C LYS A 116 -10.58 6.80 -14.88
N ALA A 117 -9.99 7.20 -16.00
CA ALA A 117 -9.96 8.60 -16.42
C ALA A 117 -11.37 9.21 -16.50
N SER A 118 -12.36 8.42 -16.92
CA SER A 118 -13.77 8.82 -17.05
C SER A 118 -14.52 9.00 -15.72
N TYR A 119 -14.00 8.51 -14.60
CA TYR A 119 -14.67 8.70 -13.31
C TYR A 119 -14.66 10.18 -12.89
N VAL A 120 -15.82 10.79 -12.72
CA VAL A 120 -15.92 12.18 -12.28
C VAL A 120 -15.82 12.22 -10.76
N ILE A 121 -14.78 12.88 -10.24
CA ILE A 121 -14.60 13.08 -8.79
C ILE A 121 -15.63 14.13 -8.33
N PRO A 122 -16.56 13.80 -7.42
CA PRO A 122 -17.57 14.74 -6.97
C PRO A 122 -16.96 15.99 -6.34
N ALA A 123 -17.41 17.16 -6.78
CA ALA A 123 -16.94 18.44 -6.23
C ALA A 123 -17.38 18.66 -4.77
N SER A 124 -18.43 17.95 -4.33
CA SER A 124 -18.95 17.97 -2.96
C SER A 124 -18.09 17.18 -1.97
N PHE A 125 -17.19 16.32 -2.44
CA PHE A 125 -16.30 15.55 -1.56
C PHE A 125 -15.30 16.47 -0.85
N SER A 126 -14.86 16.03 0.33
CA SER A 126 -13.79 16.69 1.09
C SER A 126 -12.53 16.91 0.26
N THR A 127 -11.73 17.92 0.64
CA THR A 127 -10.42 18.20 0.05
C THR A 127 -9.54 16.95 0.04
N GLU A 128 -9.52 16.22 1.15
CA GLU A 128 -8.73 15.01 1.36
C GLU A 128 -9.21 13.86 0.47
N THR A 129 -10.52 13.58 0.39
CA THR A 129 -11.03 12.54 -0.51
C THR A 129 -10.73 12.89 -1.97
N ARG A 130 -10.90 14.15 -2.36
CA ARG A 130 -10.55 14.59 -3.72
C ARG A 130 -9.06 14.44 -4.02
N ALA A 131 -8.19 14.68 -3.03
CA ALA A 131 -6.75 14.43 -3.14
C ALA A 131 -6.45 12.94 -3.35
N LEU A 132 -7.04 12.06 -2.54
CA LEU A 132 -6.91 10.61 -2.64
C LEU A 132 -7.36 10.10 -4.01
N LEU A 133 -8.57 10.45 -4.45
CA LEU A 133 -9.11 10.01 -5.75
C LEU A 133 -8.29 10.55 -6.94
N THR A 134 -7.74 11.76 -6.82
CA THR A 134 -6.81 12.30 -7.82
C THR A 134 -5.52 11.50 -7.88
N ALA A 135 -4.96 11.09 -6.74
CA ALA A 135 -3.79 10.23 -6.68
C ALA A 135 -4.08 8.83 -7.24
N MET A 136 -5.22 8.23 -6.90
CA MET A 136 -5.65 6.93 -7.44
C MET A 136 -5.82 6.96 -8.97
N LYS A 137 -6.21 8.12 -9.53
CA LYS A 137 -6.30 8.30 -10.98
C LYS A 137 -4.93 8.48 -11.64
N THR A 138 -4.05 9.24 -10.99
CA THR A 138 -2.76 9.66 -11.57
C THR A 138 -1.65 8.64 -11.37
N TYR A 139 -1.50 8.14 -10.15
CA TYR A 139 -0.43 7.23 -9.73
C TYR A 139 -0.93 5.79 -9.51
N GLY A 140 -2.24 5.61 -9.36
CA GLY A 140 -2.83 4.30 -9.13
C GLY A 140 -2.67 3.80 -7.69
N MET A 141 -2.98 2.53 -7.50
CA MET A 141 -2.86 1.82 -6.24
C MET A 141 -2.26 0.44 -6.45
N ILE A 142 -1.65 -0.11 -5.39
CA ILE A 142 -0.92 -1.37 -5.41
C ILE A 142 -1.50 -2.31 -4.35
N VAL A 143 -1.85 -3.54 -4.76
CA VAL A 143 -2.22 -4.62 -3.83
C VAL A 143 -1.01 -4.96 -2.98
N ALA A 144 -1.12 -4.72 -1.69
CA ALA A 144 -0.03 -4.82 -0.73
C ALA A 144 -0.24 -5.95 0.28
N ASP A 145 -1.49 -6.19 0.67
CA ASP A 145 -1.78 -7.12 1.75
C ASP A 145 -3.15 -7.78 1.61
N ASN A 146 -3.34 -8.83 2.41
CA ASN A 146 -4.67 -9.36 2.66
C ASN A 146 -5.32 -8.61 3.83
N GLY A 147 -6.56 -8.21 3.67
CA GLY A 147 -7.30 -7.40 4.64
C GLY A 147 -8.70 -7.10 4.15
N SER A 148 -9.28 -5.96 4.56
CA SER A 148 -10.57 -5.54 4.01
C SER A 148 -10.42 -5.11 2.54
N ASP A 149 -11.39 -5.47 1.70
CA ASP A 149 -11.37 -5.09 0.29
C ASP A 149 -11.32 -3.56 0.13
N TRP A 150 -10.44 -3.09 -0.77
CA TRP A 150 -10.29 -1.68 -1.12
C TRP A 150 -9.84 -0.76 0.04
N PHE A 151 -9.35 -1.33 1.14
CA PHE A 151 -8.90 -0.54 2.27
C PHE A 151 -7.56 0.15 1.98
N VAL A 152 -7.55 1.48 2.04
CA VAL A 152 -6.37 2.32 1.85
C VAL A 152 -5.77 2.68 3.20
N SER A 153 -4.47 2.45 3.37
CA SER A 153 -3.78 2.77 4.61
C SER A 153 -3.37 4.24 4.67
N GLY A 154 -3.74 4.93 5.75
CA GLY A 154 -3.27 6.27 6.08
C GLY A 154 -2.20 6.25 7.19
N ALA A 155 -1.27 7.19 7.14
CA ALA A 155 -0.42 7.50 8.29
C ALA A 155 -1.28 8.06 9.43
N PRO A 156 -1.09 7.64 10.68
CA PRO A 156 -1.87 8.15 11.81
C PRO A 156 -1.74 9.66 11.93
N ASP A 157 -2.89 10.35 11.97
CA ASP A 157 -2.97 11.78 12.17
C ASP A 157 -4.33 12.12 12.77
N ALA A 158 -4.36 12.92 13.85
CA ALA A 158 -5.59 13.29 14.53
C ALA A 158 -6.50 14.22 13.69
N ARG A 159 -5.95 14.83 12.64
CA ARG A 159 -6.70 15.74 11.76
C ARG A 159 -7.51 15.00 10.68
N TRP A 160 -7.33 13.69 10.53
CA TRP A 160 -8.18 12.91 9.64
C TRP A 160 -9.63 12.88 10.11
N ASN A 161 -10.55 13.27 9.23
CA ASN A 161 -11.97 13.00 9.42
C ASN A 161 -12.32 11.63 8.80
N ASN A 162 -12.09 10.57 9.55
CA ASN A 162 -12.26 9.20 9.05
C ASN A 162 -13.71 8.87 8.67
N ASP A 163 -14.70 9.39 9.40
CA ASP A 163 -16.12 9.15 9.08
C ASP A 163 -16.49 9.73 7.71
N LYS A 164 -15.98 10.93 7.40
CA LYS A 164 -16.17 11.56 6.09
C LYS A 164 -15.41 10.81 4.99
N LEU A 165 -14.15 10.43 5.23
CA LEU A 165 -13.37 9.66 4.26
C LEU A 165 -14.05 8.32 3.93
N VAL A 166 -14.49 7.58 4.95
CA VAL A 166 -15.15 6.28 4.77
C VAL A 166 -16.46 6.44 3.98
N SER A 167 -17.30 7.41 4.35
CA SER A 167 -18.58 7.62 3.67
C SER A 167 -18.46 8.12 2.23
N GLU A 168 -17.44 8.94 1.92
CA GLU A 168 -17.20 9.42 0.56
C GLU A 168 -16.51 8.36 -0.32
N LEU A 169 -15.47 7.68 0.19
CA LEU A 169 -14.75 6.64 -0.56
C LEU A 169 -15.62 5.41 -0.82
N ALA A 170 -16.56 5.07 0.07
CA ALA A 170 -17.50 3.97 -0.14
C ALA A 170 -18.40 4.15 -1.38
N GLN A 171 -18.56 5.39 -1.87
CA GLN A 171 -19.31 5.66 -3.10
C GLN A 171 -18.53 5.28 -4.36
N VAL A 172 -17.21 5.04 -4.25
CA VAL A 172 -16.34 4.67 -5.36
C VAL A 172 -16.27 3.16 -5.48
N LYS A 173 -17.08 2.61 -6.40
CA LYS A 173 -17.12 1.16 -6.69
C LYS A 173 -15.82 0.68 -7.35
N GLY A 174 -15.46 -0.59 -7.09
CA GLY A 174 -14.34 -1.26 -7.77
C GLY A 174 -14.44 -1.26 -9.31
N SER A 175 -15.65 -1.25 -9.87
CA SER A 175 -15.88 -1.13 -11.32
C SER A 175 -15.46 0.22 -11.92
N ASN A 176 -15.21 1.24 -11.09
CA ASN A 176 -14.62 2.51 -11.51
C ASN A 176 -13.10 2.44 -11.66
N PHE A 177 -12.48 1.33 -11.25
CA PHE A 177 -11.07 1.07 -11.45
C PHE A 177 -10.84 0.19 -12.67
N GLU A 178 -9.61 0.25 -13.17
CA GLU A 178 -9.09 -0.66 -14.17
C GLU A 178 -7.76 -1.26 -13.69
N VAL A 179 -7.52 -2.52 -14.04
CA VAL A 179 -6.24 -3.18 -13.79
C VAL A 179 -5.24 -2.67 -14.81
N VAL A 180 -4.10 -2.17 -14.34
CA VAL A 180 -3.01 -1.74 -15.21
C VAL A 180 -2.28 -2.99 -15.69
N ARG A 181 -2.00 -3.06 -17.00
CA ARG A 181 -1.19 -4.16 -17.54
C ARG A 181 0.16 -4.20 -16.84
N MET A 182 0.55 -5.38 -16.39
CA MET A 182 1.85 -5.63 -15.77
C MET A 182 2.47 -6.87 -16.39
N ASP A 183 3.80 -6.89 -16.44
CA ASP A 183 4.58 -8.01 -16.92
C ASP A 183 5.41 -8.60 -15.77
N GLY A 184 5.89 -9.84 -15.91
CA GLY A 184 6.77 -10.48 -14.91
C GLY A 184 6.04 -11.13 -13.73
N LEU A 185 4.84 -11.67 -13.94
CA LEU A 185 4.14 -12.45 -12.91
C LEU A 185 5.01 -13.63 -12.43
N VAL A 186 5.31 -13.65 -11.14
CA VAL A 186 6.00 -14.77 -10.49
C VAL A 186 4.95 -15.60 -9.76
N VAL A 187 4.83 -16.87 -10.15
CA VAL A 187 3.89 -17.81 -9.55
C VAL A 187 4.61 -18.59 -8.45
N GLY A 188 4.02 -18.59 -7.26
CA GLY A 188 4.47 -19.40 -6.14
C GLY A 188 4.23 -20.89 -6.42
N ARG A 189 5.12 -21.73 -5.88
CA ARG A 189 4.91 -23.18 -5.86
C ARG A 189 3.99 -23.57 -4.72
#